data_AF-A0A352AJ03-F1
#
_entry.id   AF-A0A352AJ03-F1
#
_cell.length_a   1.000
_cell.length_b   1.000
_cell.length_c   1.000
_cell.angle_alpha   90.00
_cell.angle_beta   90.00
_cell.angle_gamma   90.00
#
_symmetry.space_group_name_H-M   'P 1'
#
loop_
_entity.id
_entity.type
_entity.pdbx_description
1 polymer ?
#
loop_
_entity_poly.entity_id
_entity_poly.type
_entity_poly.pdbx_seq_one_letter_code
_entity_poly.pdbx_strand_id
1 'polypeptide(L)'
;MSPFHHLSRPALIGLAAALETRRLTAPFYAATLTGHVPTAMRHDVAAELEKLHQMGMIAEHIAYMLRCCDLNRNSQMREEAY
;
A
#
# COMPACT_ATOMS: atom_id res chain seq x y z
N MET A 1 10.00 10.03 -0.45
CA MET A 1 9.74 8.71 -1.07
C MET A 1 8.54 8.10 -0.37
N SER A 2 7.59 7.52 -1.12
CA SER A 2 6.34 7.00 -0.51
C SER A 2 6.64 5.78 0.38
N PRO A 3 6.02 5.66 1.56
CA PRO A 3 6.27 4.56 2.50
C PRO A 3 5.98 3.17 1.89
N PHE A 4 5.17 3.11 0.84
CA PHE A 4 4.89 1.87 0.11
C PHE A 4 6.14 1.23 -0.51
N HIS A 5 7.16 2.01 -0.88
CA HIS A 5 8.41 1.45 -1.43
C HIS A 5 9.23 0.69 -0.40
N HIS A 6 9.07 0.99 0.89
CA HIS A 6 9.80 0.30 1.94
C HIS A 6 9.08 -0.97 2.42
N LEU A 7 7.85 -1.21 1.95
CA LEU A 7 7.11 -2.43 2.25
C LEU A 7 7.66 -3.62 1.46
N SER A 8 7.61 -4.80 2.09
CA SER A 8 7.85 -6.06 1.39
C SER A 8 6.72 -6.35 0.40
N ARG A 9 7.04 -7.10 -0.66
CA ARG A 9 6.07 -7.56 -1.65
C ARG A 9 4.82 -8.23 -1.04
N PRO A 10 4.93 -9.19 -0.10
CA PRO A 10 3.75 -9.78 0.52
C PRO A 10 2.92 -8.77 1.35
N ALA A 11 3.55 -7.77 1.96
CA ALA A 11 2.83 -6.71 2.67
C ALA A 11 2.04 -5.80 1.70
N LEU A 12 2.63 -5.43 0.56
CA LEU A 12 1.95 -4.67 -0.50
C LEU A 12 0.73 -5.41 -1.05
N ILE A 13 0.89 -6.69 -1.39
CA ILE A 13 -0.20 -7.52 -1.92
C ILE A 13 -1.30 -7.70 -0.86
N GLY A 14 -0.93 -7.97 0.39
CA GLY A 14 -1.89 -8.12 1.49
C GLY A 14 -2.68 -6.83 1.75
N LEU A 15 -2.01 -5.67 1.68
CA LEU A 15 -2.64 -4.37 1.82
C LEU A 15 -3.60 -4.06 0.67
N ALA A 16 -3.15 -4.29 -0.57
CA ALA A 16 -3.98 -4.08 -1.75
C ALA A 16 -5.22 -4.99 -1.75
N ALA A 17 -5.09 -6.24 -1.33
CA ALA A 17 -6.23 -7.16 -1.21
C ALA A 17 -7.21 -6.74 -0.11
N ALA A 18 -6.71 -6.26 1.03
CA ALA A 18 -7.54 -5.80 2.13
C ALA A 18 -8.34 -4.53 1.75
N LEU A 19 -7.76 -3.64 0.95
CA LEU A 19 -8.42 -2.47 0.39
C LEU A 19 -9.48 -2.85 -0.67
N GLU A 20 -9.17 -3.76 -1.59
CA GLU A 20 -10.14 -4.23 -2.60
C GLU A 20 -11.34 -4.95 -1.98
N THR A 21 -11.10 -5.78 -0.96
CA THR A 21 -12.16 -6.51 -0.26
C THR A 21 -12.95 -5.64 0.71
N ARG A 22 -12.69 -4.33 0.76
CA ARG A 22 -13.28 -3.37 1.71
C ARG A 22 -13.11 -3.77 3.18
N ARG A 23 -12.11 -4.61 3.48
CA ARG A 23 -11.72 -4.92 4.86
C ARG A 23 -10.98 -3.74 5.50
N LEU A 24 -10.30 -2.94 4.67
CA LEU A 24 -9.75 -1.65 5.05
C LEU A 24 -10.54 -0.56 4.33
N THR A 25 -11.24 0.25 5.12
CA THR A 25 -11.95 1.43 4.65
C THR A 25 -11.51 2.63 5.47
N ALA A 26 -11.65 3.81 4.90
CA ALA A 26 -11.42 5.05 5.63
C ALA A 26 -12.42 5.18 6.80
N PRO A 27 -12.03 5.87 7.89
CA PRO A 27 -10.72 6.48 8.14
C PRO A 27 -9.60 5.44 8.39
N PHE A 28 -8.41 5.68 7.83
CA PHE A 28 -7.28 4.76 7.91
C PHE A 28 -6.45 5.02 9.17
N TYR A 29 -6.33 4.02 10.06
CA TYR A 29 -5.56 4.13 11.29
C TYR A 29 -4.45 3.08 11.36
N ALA A 30 -3.36 3.40 12.08
CA ALA A 30 -2.26 2.45 12.31
C ALA A 30 -2.75 1.12 12.93
N ALA A 31 -3.80 1.18 13.75
CA ALA A 31 -4.40 0.01 14.37
C ALA A 31 -5.07 -0.94 13.36
N THR A 32 -5.72 -0.41 12.32
CA THR A 32 -6.42 -1.23 11.31
C THR A 32 -5.43 -1.95 10.38
N LEU A 33 -4.20 -1.46 10.28
CA LEU A 33 -3.11 -2.06 9.50
C LEU A 33 -2.37 -3.19 10.24
N THR A 34 -2.82 -3.53 11.46
CA THR A 34 -2.23 -4.61 12.26
C THR A 34 -2.35 -5.94 11.52
N GLY A 35 -1.23 -6.64 11.36
CA GLY A 35 -1.17 -7.91 10.63
C GLY A 35 -0.96 -7.78 9.11
N HIS A 36 -1.13 -6.60 8.54
CA HIS A 36 -0.83 -6.33 7.12
C HIS A 36 0.52 -5.63 6.92
N VAL A 37 0.92 -4.79 7.87
CA VAL A 37 2.11 -3.94 7.78
C VAL A 37 2.98 -4.10 9.04
N PRO A 38 4.33 -4.12 8.92
CA PRO A 38 5.25 -4.11 10.06
C PRO A 38 4.99 -2.95 11.00
N THR A 39 5.05 -3.18 12.32
CA THR A 39 4.71 -2.18 13.34
C THR A 39 5.43 -0.85 13.15
N ALA A 40 6.71 -0.88 12.78
CA ALA A 40 7.53 0.31 12.54
C ALA A 40 7.01 1.21 11.41
N MET A 41 6.20 0.69 10.49
CA MET A 41 5.72 1.40 9.31
C MET A 41 4.21 1.69 9.32
N ARG A 42 3.47 1.19 10.33
CA ARG A 42 2.00 1.32 10.36
C ARG A 42 1.54 2.77 10.40
N HIS A 43 2.25 3.62 11.14
CA HIS A 43 1.92 5.03 11.22
C HIS A 43 2.13 5.74 9.89
N ASP A 44 3.28 5.52 9.24
CA ASP A 44 3.60 6.15 7.97
C ASP A 44 2.65 5.69 6.85
N VAL A 45 2.34 4.39 6.81
CA VAL A 45 1.41 3.82 5.84
C VAL A 45 -0.02 4.32 6.09
N ALA A 46 -0.47 4.38 7.35
CA ALA A 46 -1.78 4.93 7.69
C ALA A 46 -1.91 6.39 7.26
N ALA A 47 -0.90 7.21 7.58
CA ALA A 47 -0.88 8.62 7.25
C ALA A 47 -0.92 8.84 5.72
N GLU A 48 -0.17 8.05 4.97
CA GLU A 48 -0.21 8.12 3.50
C GLU A 48 -1.56 7.66 2.95
N LEU A 49 -2.12 6.54 3.43
CA LEU A 49 -3.45 6.08 3.01
C LEU A 49 -4.54 7.12 3.29
N GLU A 50 -4.51 7.74 4.47
CA GLU A 50 -5.44 8.78 4.87
C GLU A 50 -5.28 10.03 4.00
N LYS A 51 -4.05 10.44 3.69
CA LYS A 51 -3.77 11.54 2.76
C LYS A 51 -4.33 11.25 1.37
N LEU A 52 -4.12 10.04 0.84
CA LEU A 52 -4.67 9.62 -0.46
C LEU A 52 -6.20 9.65 -0.44
N HIS A 53 -6.83 9.24 0.67
CA HIS A 53 -8.27 9.32 0.84
C HIS A 53 -8.79 10.76 0.84
N GLN A 54 -8.11 11.65 1.57
CA GLN A 54 -8.43 13.08 1.62
C GLN A 54 -8.28 13.76 0.25
N MET A 55 -7.40 13.22 -0.61
CA MET A 55 -7.28 13.65 -2.02
C MET A 55 -8.42 13.11 -2.92
N GLY A 56 -9.41 12.41 -2.36
CA GLY A 56 -10.56 11.87 -3.08
C GLY A 56 -10.36 10.47 -3.65
N MET A 57 -9.27 9.77 -3.29
CA MET A 57 -9.08 8.38 -3.73
C MET A 57 -9.85 7.40 -2.85
N ILE A 58 -10.64 6.57 -3.51
CA ILE A 58 -11.34 5.46 -2.87
C ILE A 58 -10.39 4.26 -2.69
N ALA A 59 -10.72 3.38 -1.74
CA ALA A 59 -9.88 2.22 -1.39
C ALA A 59 -9.50 1.35 -2.62
N GLU A 60 -10.42 1.21 -3.58
CA GLU A 60 -10.21 0.47 -4.83
C GLU A 60 -9.11 1.11 -5.71
N HIS A 61 -9.07 2.44 -5.83
CA HIS A 61 -8.01 3.14 -6.56
C HIS A 61 -6.65 3.00 -5.88
N ILE A 62 -6.63 3.07 -4.55
CA ILE A 62 -5.41 2.91 -3.77
C ILE A 62 -4.87 1.47 -3.91
N ALA A 63 -5.76 0.47 -3.85
CA ALA A 63 -5.41 -0.93 -4.06
C ALA A 63 -4.81 -1.18 -5.45
N TYR A 64 -5.36 -0.53 -6.48
CA TYR A 64 -4.84 -0.59 -7.83
C TYR A 64 -3.43 0.01 -7.93
N MET A 65 -3.20 1.21 -7.36
CA MET A 65 -1.87 1.82 -7.31
C MET A 65 -0.83 0.92 -6.63
N LEU A 66 -1.18 0.29 -5.51
CA LEU A 66 -0.27 -0.61 -4.80
C LEU A 66 0.14 -1.82 -5.65
N ARG A 67 -0.75 -2.33 -6.50
CA ARG A 67 -0.42 -3.38 -7.48
C ARG A 67 0.49 -2.86 -8.58
N CYS A 68 0.24 -1.66 -9.10
CA CYS A 68 1.13 -1.04 -10.07
C CYS A 68 2.53 -0.80 -9.51
N CYS A 69 2.66 -0.44 -8.23
CA CYS A 69 3.96 -0.35 -7.55
C CYS A 69 4.68 -1.71 -7.48
N ASP A 70 3.95 -2.80 -7.22
CA ASP A 70 4.53 -4.15 -7.26
C ASP A 70 4.97 -4.55 -8.68
N LEU A 71 4.12 -4.27 -9.68
CA LEU A 71 4.41 -4.57 -11.08
C LEU A 71 5.64 -3.79 -11.58
N ASN A 72 5.69 -2.49 -11.32
CA ASN A 72 6.83 -1.64 -11.71
C ASN A 72 8.14 -2.07 -11.02
N ARG A 73 8.07 -2.58 -9.78
CA ARG A 73 9.24 -3.15 -9.10
C ARG A 73 9.83 -4.34 -9.87
N ASN A 74 8.99 -5.18 -10.46
CA ASN A 74 9.43 -6.31 -11.27
C ASN A 74 9.94 -5.88 -12.65
N SER A 75 9.39 -4.81 -13.22
CA SER A 75 9.85 -4.25 -14.51
C SER A 75 11.25 -3.65 -14.38
N GLN A 76 11.50 -2.86 -13.34
CA GLN A 76 12.79 -2.19 -13.13
C GLN A 76 13.93 -3.17 -12.84
N MET A 77 13.64 -4.28 -12.15
CA MET A 77 14.63 -5.34 -11.88
C MET A 77 15.01 -6.16 -13.14
N ARG A 78 14.24 -6.05 -14.24
CA ARG A 78 14.54 -6.73 -15.52
C ARG A 78 15.34 -5.86 -16.49
N GLU A 79 15.34 -4.54 -16.33
CA GLU A 79 16.14 -3.63 -17.15
C GLU A 79 17.59 -3.52 -16.68
N GLU A 80 17.88 -3.75 -15.38
CA GLU A 80 19.26 -3.75 -14.85
C GLU A 80 20.02 -5.07 -15.09
N ALA A 81 19.38 -6.05 -15.75
CA ALA A 81 19.96 -7.38 -16.04
C ALA A 81 20.38 -7.56 -17.51
N TYR A 82 20.46 -6.47 -18.28
CA TYR A 82 20.85 -6.45 -19.70
C TYR A 82 21.94 -5.40 -19.94
#